data_AF-A0A2G9MKX1-F1
#
_entry.id   AF-A0A2G9MKX1-F1
#
_cell.length_a   1.000
_cell.length_b   1.000
_cell.length_c   1.000
_cell.angle_alpha   90.00
_cell.angle_beta   90.00
_cell.angle_gamma   90.00
#
_symmetry.space_group_name_H-M   'P 1'
#
loop_
_entity.id
_entity.type
_entity.pdbx_description
1 polymer ?
#
loop_
_entity_poly.entity_id
_entity_poly.type
_entity_poly.pdbx_seq_one_letter_code
_entity_poly.pdbx_strand_id
1 'polypeptide(L)' 'MEEKISTLERVKHKLKTWYNEYKRILTVTKKPTKEEFLAIVKISGLGILAIGMVGFIIQMINLTLFK' A
#
# COMPACT_ATOMS: atom_id res chain seq x y z
N MET A 1 24.12 14.89 -32.10
CA MET A 1 23.41 15.77 -31.13
C MET A 1 21.90 15.69 -31.32
N GLU A 2 21.41 15.66 -32.57
CA GLU A 2 19.99 15.53 -32.93
C GLU A 2 19.32 14.20 -32.51
N GLU A 3 20.07 13.10 -32.49
CA GLU A 3 19.56 11.78 -32.06
C GLU A 3 19.09 11.76 -30.58
N LYS A 4 19.80 12.48 -29.70
CA LYS A 4 19.44 12.59 -28.28
C LYS A 4 18.15 13.39 -28.08
N ILE A 5 17.94 14.45 -28.87
CA ILE A 5 16.72 15.27 -28.82
C ILE A 5 15.49 14.44 -29.20
N SER A 6 15.60 13.60 -30.24
CA SER A 6 14.51 12.67 -30.63
C SER A 6 14.20 11.65 -29.53
N THR A 7 15.21 11.20 -28.79
CA THR A 7 15.06 10.19 -27.75
C THR A 7 14.35 10.76 -26.52
N LEU A 8 14.63 12.02 -26.16
CA LEU A 8 13.96 12.72 -25.06
C LEU A 8 12.47 12.97 -25.36
N GLU A 9 12.13 13.39 -26.58
CA GLU A 9 10.73 13.58 -26.99
C GLU A 9 9.97 12.24 -26.99
N ARG A 10 10.59 11.13 -27.42
CA ARG A 10 9.99 9.79 -27.30
C ARG A 10 9.74 9.38 -25.85
N VAL A 11 10.67 9.64 -24.94
CA VAL A 11 10.51 9.32 -23.51
C VAL A 11 9.42 10.17 -22.88
N LYS A 12 9.38 11.47 -23.16
CA LYS A 12 8.34 12.40 -22.70
C LYS A 12 6.95 11.98 -23.18
N HIS A 13 6.82 11.56 -24.44
CA HIS A 13 5.57 11.05 -24.98
C HIS A 13 5.13 9.74 -24.29
N LYS A 14 6.06 8.80 -24.05
CA LYS A 14 5.78 7.55 -23.33
C LYS A 14 5.31 7.82 -21.90
N LEU A 15 6.01 8.69 -21.16
CA LEU A 15 5.64 9.05 -19.78
C LEU A 15 4.28 9.73 -19.70
N LYS A 16 3.97 10.64 -20.64
CA LYS A 16 2.66 11.30 -20.73
C LYS A 16 1.53 10.30 -20.98
N THR A 17 1.78 9.32 -21.84
CA THR A 17 0.82 8.26 -22.15
C THR A 17 0.58 7.37 -20.93
N TRP A 18 1.64 6.93 -20.25
CA TRP A 18 1.56 6.14 -19.03
C TRP A 18 0.80 6.85 -17.93
N TYR A 19 1.13 8.12 -17.64
CA TYR A 19 0.42 8.89 -16.62
C TYR A 19 -1.09 8.97 -16.87
N ASN A 20 -1.48 9.20 -18.13
CA ASN A 20 -2.90 9.25 -18.50
C ASN A 20 -3.61 7.90 -18.34
N GLU A 21 -2.91 6.80 -18.64
CA GLU A 21 -3.44 5.44 -18.48
C GLU A 21 -3.64 5.09 -17.00
N TYR A 22 -2.65 5.37 -16.14
CA TYR A 22 -2.78 5.20 -14.69
C TYR A 22 -3.91 6.05 -14.09
N LYS A 23 -4.05 7.29 -14.55
CA LYS A 23 -5.14 8.18 -14.10
C LYS A 23 -6.52 7.59 -14.42
N ARG A 24 -6.69 6.98 -15.60
CA ARG A 24 -7.93 6.30 -15.98
C ARG A 24 -8.20 5.11 -15.05
N ILE A 25 -7.20 4.31 -14.74
CA ILE A 25 -7.34 3.16 -13.83
C ILE A 25 -7.77 3.61 -12.43
N LEU A 26 -7.10 4.63 -11.87
CA LEU A 26 -7.45 5.19 -10.55
C LEU A 26 -8.86 5.78 -10.49
N THR A 27 -9.41 6.22 -11.63
CA THR A 27 -10.78 6.74 -11.72
C THR A 27 -11.80 5.60 -11.83
N VAL A 28 -11.43 4.46 -12.42
CA VAL A 28 -12.29 3.27 -12.56
C VAL A 28 -12.39 2.50 -11.24
N THR A 29 -11.36 2.55 -10.39
CA THR A 29 -11.40 1.91 -9.07
C THR A 29 -12.43 2.57 -8.14
N LYS A 30 -13.31 1.78 -7.52
CA LYS A 30 -14.27 2.25 -6.53
C LYS A 30 -13.53 2.77 -5.30
N LYS A 31 -13.66 4.07 -5.01
CA LYS A 31 -13.18 4.63 -3.74
C LYS A 31 -14.02 4.03 -2.59
N PRO A 32 -13.40 3.47 -1.54
CA PRO A 32 -14.15 2.85 -0.45
C PRO A 32 -15.03 3.89 0.23
N THR A 33 -16.24 3.47 0.59
CA THR A 33 -17.18 4.26 1.39
C THR A 33 -16.67 4.32 2.82
N LYS A 34 -17.03 5.36 3.58
CA LYS A 34 -16.62 5.51 4.99
C LYS A 34 -16.98 4.28 5.84
N GLU A 35 -18.12 3.66 5.57
CA GLU A 35 -18.59 2.46 6.27
C GLU A 35 -17.71 1.23 5.96
N GLU A 36 -17.43 0.97 4.68
CA GLU A 36 -16.53 -0.11 4.23
C GLU A 36 -15.13 0.06 4.85
N PHE A 37 -14.60 1.27 4.85
CA PHE A 37 -13.31 1.59 5.46
C PHE A 37 -13.31 1.31 6.97
N LEU A 38 -14.33 1.80 7.69
CA LEU A 38 -14.42 1.59 9.13
C LEU A 38 -14.59 0.11 9.50
N ALA A 39 -15.32 -0.67 8.69
CA ALA A 39 -15.43 -2.11 8.89
C ALA A 39 -14.06 -2.81 8.75
N ILE A 40 -13.32 -2.50 7.69
CA ILE A 40 -11.97 -3.05 7.45
C ILE A 40 -11.03 -2.68 8.59
N VAL A 41 -11.03 -1.41 9.03
CA VAL A 41 -10.17 -0.92 10.12
C VAL A 41 -10.51 -1.61 11.44
N LYS A 42 -11.79 -1.80 11.76
CA LYS A 42 -12.20 -2.51 12.99
C LYS A 42 -11.72 -3.95 13.00
N ILE A 43 -11.94 -4.69 11.90
CA ILE A 43 -11.55 -6.11 11.80
C ILE A 43 -10.02 -6.25 11.79
N SER A 44 -9.33 -5.42 11.01
CA SER A 44 -7.86 -5.43 10.93
C SER A 44 -7.23 -5.03 12.25
N GLY A 45 -7.77 -4.01 12.93
CA GLY A 45 -7.31 -3.57 14.24
C GLY A 45 -7.46 -4.65 15.31
N LEU A 46 -8.57 -5.38 15.31
CA LEU A 46 -8.76 -6.55 16.19
C LEU A 46 -7.76 -7.66 15.89
N GLY A 47 -7.48 -7.94 14.60
CA GLY A 47 -6.48 -8.94 14.20
C GLY A 47 -5.06 -8.57 14.64
N ILE A 48 -4.64 -7.33 14.43
CA ILE A 48 -3.33 -6.83 14.85
C ILE A 48 -3.19 -6.92 16.38
N LEU A 49 -4.23 -6.52 17.12
CA LEU A 49 -4.20 -6.57 18.58
C LEU A 49 -4.13 -8.02 19.08
N ALA A 50 -4.90 -8.94 18.50
CA ALA A 50 -4.85 -10.35 18.86
C ALA A 50 -3.48 -10.98 18.60
N ILE A 51 -2.92 -10.78 17.40
CA ILE A 51 -1.60 -11.31 17.04
C ILE A 51 -0.50 -10.68 17.90
N GLY A 52 -0.57 -9.36 18.11
CA GLY A 52 0.36 -8.63 18.97
C GLY A 52 0.31 -9.11 20.42
N MET A 53 -0.87 -9.41 20.94
CA MET A 53 -1.06 -9.93 22.30
C MET A 53 -0.51 -11.36 22.44
N VAL A 54 -0.71 -12.21 21.43
CA VAL A 54 -0.11 -13.56 21.40
C VAL A 54 1.42 -13.47 21.37
N GLY A 55 1.99 -12.63 20.51
CA GLY A 55 3.43 -12.41 20.46
C GLY A 55 3.98 -11.83 21.77
N PHE A 56 3.24 -10.92 22.40
CA PHE A 56 3.58 -10.35 23.70
C PHE A 56 3.59 -11.40 24.81
N ILE A 57 2.61 -12.31 24.85
CA ILE A 57 2.55 -13.39 25.83
C ILE A 57 3.75 -14.33 25.67
N ILE A 58 4.09 -14.71 24.43
CA ILE A 58 5.27 -15.56 24.15
C ILE A 58 6.55 -14.87 24.64
N GLN A 59 6.71 -13.58 24.35
CA GLN A 59 7.86 -12.81 24.79
C GLN A 59 7.92 -12.66 26.32
N MET A 60 6.77 -12.45 26.97
CA MET A 60 6.67 -12.36 28.43
C MET A 60 7.06 -13.66 29.12
N ILE A 61 6.62 -14.80 28.57
CA ILE A 61 7.02 -16.12 29.07
C ILE A 61 8.52 -16.30 28.90
N ASN A 62 9.07 -16.09 27.70
CA ASN A 62 10.51 -16.20 27.46
C ASN A 62 11.33 -15.32 28.39
N LEU A 63 10.93 -14.06 28.59
CA LEU A 63 11.62 -13.12 29.46
C LEU A 63 11.59 -13.56 30.94
N THR A 64 10.48 -14.14 31.38
CA THR A 64 10.32 -14.60 32.77
C THR A 64 11.05 -15.92 33.03
N LEU A 65 11.14 -16.80 32.02
CA LEU A 65 11.71 -18.14 32.13
C LEU A 65 13.24 -18.17 31.93
N PHE A 66 13.82 -17.17 31.23
CA PHE A 66 15.27 -16.98 31.06
C PHE A 66 15.92 -16.08 32.13
N LYS A 67 15.17 -15.69 33.17
CA LYS A 67 15.72 -15.10 34.39
C LYS A 67 16.06 -16.20 35.39
#